data_AF-A0A8H7E6B7-F1
#
_entry.id   AF-A0A8H7E6B7-F1
#
_cell.length_a   1.000
_cell.length_b   1.000
_cell.length_c   1.000
_cell.angle_alpha   90.00
_cell.angle_beta   90.00
_cell.angle_gamma   90.00
#
_symmetry.space_group_name_H-M   'P 1'
#
loop_
_entity.id
_entity.type
_entity.pdbx_description
1 polymer ?
#
loop_
_entity_poly.entity_id
_entity_poly.type
_entity_poly.pdbx_seq_one_letter_code
_entity_poly.pdbx_strand_id
1 'polypeptide(L)'
;MATNWSADPRCPAHLRAEVEARALSFPPAFLNEPANGEVFENVDLCRERLQGFAFTQGFAIVQTSGSMTQQRPRFYFQCIYYGRKTRNTRDLEEHVERDENGEITTRRKQEATNINVRDCSYHL
;
A
#
# COMPACT_ATOMS: atom_id res chain seq x y z
N MET A 1 19.06 -0.65 19.98
CA MET A 1 18.11 -0.07 20.95
C MET A 1 16.74 -0.10 20.30
N ALA A 2 15.76 -0.77 20.90
CA ALA A 2 14.40 -0.79 20.38
C ALA A 2 13.86 0.65 20.43
N THR A 3 13.55 1.21 19.26
CA THR A 3 12.81 2.46 19.16
C THR A 3 11.45 2.24 19.79
N ASN A 4 11.14 2.96 20.88
CA ASN A 4 9.81 3.02 21.48
C ASN A 4 8.86 3.72 20.50
N TRP A 5 8.46 3.00 19.45
CA TRP A 5 7.43 3.44 18.54
C TRP A 5 6.08 3.29 19.24
N SER A 6 5.25 4.32 19.14
CA SER A 6 3.89 4.32 19.67
C SER A 6 2.92 4.72 18.57
N ALA A 7 1.71 4.16 18.56
CA ALA A 7 0.72 4.49 17.56
C ALA A 7 0.31 5.97 17.64
N ASP A 8 -0.13 6.54 16.50
CA ASP A 8 -0.68 7.91 16.46
C ASP A 8 -1.80 8.07 17.50
N PRO A 9 -1.91 9.20 18.22
CA PRO A 9 -2.98 9.45 19.19
C PRO A 9 -4.40 9.28 18.63
N ARG A 10 -4.58 9.43 17.32
CA ARG A 10 -5.86 9.25 16.61
C ARG A 10 -6.16 7.78 16.30
N CYS A 11 -5.22 6.87 16.50
CA CYS A 11 -5.47 5.44 16.37
C CYS A 11 -6.60 5.04 17.35
N PRO A 12 -7.68 4.37 16.88
CA PRO A 12 -8.76 3.94 17.75
C PRO A 12 -8.23 3.12 18.93
N ALA A 13 -8.69 3.44 20.15
CA ALA A 13 -8.15 2.85 21.37
C ALA A 13 -8.17 1.31 21.38
N HIS A 14 -9.17 0.70 20.75
CA HIS A 14 -9.31 -0.75 20.63
C HIS A 14 -8.30 -1.41 19.69
N LEU A 15 -7.71 -0.67 18.73
CA LEU A 15 -6.69 -1.18 17.80
C LEU A 15 -5.26 -0.86 18.25
N ARG A 16 -5.11 0.05 19.20
CA ARG A 16 -3.81 0.62 19.57
C ARG A 16 -2.79 -0.45 19.98
N ALA A 17 -3.20 -1.38 20.85
CA ALA A 17 -2.35 -2.46 21.32
C ALA A 17 -1.91 -3.40 20.18
N GLU A 18 -2.81 -3.71 19.24
CA GLU A 18 -2.50 -4.56 18.09
C GLU A 18 -1.54 -3.86 17.12
N VAL A 19 -1.76 -2.57 16.87
CA VAL A 19 -0.90 -1.75 16.01
C VAL A 19 0.51 -1.63 16.59
N GLU A 20 0.63 -1.36 17.89
CA GLU A 20 1.92 -1.29 18.59
C GLU A 20 2.62 -2.66 18.61
N ALA A 21 1.90 -3.74 18.91
CA ALA A 21 2.44 -5.09 18.85
C ALA A 21 2.92 -5.46 17.44
N ARG A 22 2.18 -5.06 16.41
CA ARG A 22 2.58 -5.28 15.02
C ARG A 22 3.83 -4.50 14.65
N ALA A 23 3.93 -3.22 15.02
CA ALA A 23 5.13 -2.42 14.77
C ALA A 23 6.37 -3.03 15.44
N LEU A 24 6.23 -3.51 16.69
CA LEU A 24 7.30 -4.15 17.44
C LEU A 24 7.67 -5.55 16.93
N SER A 25 6.81 -6.20 16.13
CA SER A 25 7.11 -7.50 15.53
C SER A 25 8.10 -7.43 14.37
N PHE A 26 8.31 -6.25 13.77
CA PHE A 26 9.30 -6.08 12.72
C PHE A 26 10.73 -6.00 13.30
N PRO A 27 11.74 -6.43 12.53
CA PRO A 27 13.13 -6.15 12.88
C PRO A 27 13.33 -4.64 13.11
N PRO A 28 14.03 -4.21 14.18
CA PRO A 28 14.19 -2.78 14.49
C PRO A 28 14.78 -1.96 13.34
N ALA A 29 15.68 -2.55 12.55
CA ALA A 29 16.26 -1.92 11.36
C ALA A 29 15.20 -1.59 10.30
N PHE A 30 14.10 -2.37 10.24
CA PHE A 30 13.06 -2.21 9.23
C PHE A 30 12.15 -1.01 9.52
N LEU A 31 12.21 -0.46 10.73
CA LEU A 31 11.42 0.72 11.11
C LEU A 31 12.08 2.04 10.69
N ASN A 32 13.37 2.00 10.34
CA ASN A 32 14.12 3.16 9.86
C ASN A 32 13.86 3.40 8.36
N GLU A 33 14.15 4.61 7.90
CA GLU A 33 14.06 4.95 6.48
C GLU A 33 14.88 3.97 5.62
N PRO A 34 14.32 3.46 4.51
CA PRO A 34 15.06 2.61 3.57
C PRO A 34 16.25 3.35 2.95
N ALA A 35 17.39 2.68 2.89
CA ALA A 35 18.59 3.18 2.26
C ALA A 35 18.72 2.63 0.83
N ASN A 36 19.26 3.45 -0.06
CA ASN A 36 19.61 3.01 -1.41
C ASN A 36 20.73 1.97 -1.35
N GLY A 37 20.58 0.88 -2.10
CA GLY A 37 21.58 -0.19 -2.18
C GLY A 37 21.46 -1.27 -1.09
N GLU A 38 20.40 -1.29 -0.30
CA GLU A 38 20.09 -2.44 0.56
C GLU A 38 19.99 -3.73 -0.29
N VAL A 39 20.64 -4.80 0.18
CA VAL A 39 20.68 -6.10 -0.50
C VAL A 39 19.88 -7.11 0.30
N PHE A 40 19.00 -7.85 -0.38
CA PHE A 40 18.16 -8.87 0.22
C PHE A 40 18.34 -10.19 -0.52
N GLU A 41 18.15 -11.30 0.18
CA GLU A 41 18.22 -12.65 -0.40
C GLU A 41 17.09 -12.89 -1.43
N ASN A 42 15.94 -12.26 -1.20
CA ASN A 42 14.77 -12.38 -2.07
C ASN A 42 13.88 -11.12 -2.01
N VAL A 43 12.93 -11.05 -2.94
CA VAL A 43 11.98 -9.93 -3.06
C VAL A 43 11.01 -9.84 -1.88
N ASP A 44 10.65 -10.95 -1.24
CA ASP A 44 9.71 -10.96 -0.13
C ASP A 44 10.30 -10.28 1.11
N LEU A 45 11.59 -10.50 1.40
CA LEU A 45 12.31 -9.81 2.47
C LEU A 45 12.42 -8.31 2.19
N CYS A 46 12.69 -7.92 0.94
CA CYS A 46 12.67 -6.52 0.53
C CYS A 46 11.28 -5.90 0.75
N ARG A 47 10.21 -6.61 0.36
CA ARG A 47 8.83 -6.16 0.58
C ARG A 47 8.51 -6.03 2.06
N GLU A 48 8.89 -7.00 2.89
CA GLU A 48 8.68 -6.96 4.34
C GLU A 48 9.42 -5.78 4.99
N ARG A 49 10.67 -5.54 4.57
CA ARG A 49 11.47 -4.36 4.95
C ARG A 49 10.75 -3.05 4.67
N LEU A 50 10.28 -2.88 3.42
CA LEU A 50 9.56 -1.67 3.01
C LEU A 50 8.22 -1.53 3.73
N GLN A 51 7.53 -2.65 3.96
CA GLN A 51 6.24 -2.66 4.64
C GLN A 51 6.37 -2.33 6.14
N GLY A 52 7.45 -2.75 6.79
CA GLY A 52 7.74 -2.39 8.18
C GLY A 52 7.90 -0.88 8.36
N PHE A 53 8.68 -0.24 7.50
CA PHE A 53 8.82 1.22 7.48
C PHE A 53 7.49 1.90 7.14
N ALA A 54 6.82 1.47 6.07
CA ALA A 54 5.55 2.06 5.65
C ALA A 54 4.49 2.03 6.77
N PHE A 55 4.40 0.90 7.48
CA PHE A 55 3.45 0.71 8.58
C PHE A 55 3.67 1.74 9.70
N THR A 56 4.93 2.00 10.09
CA THR A 56 5.24 2.99 11.13
C THR A 56 5.04 4.43 10.68
N GLN A 57 5.07 4.68 9.37
CA GLN A 57 4.75 5.97 8.77
C GLN A 57 3.24 6.16 8.47
N GLY A 58 2.41 5.15 8.70
CA GLY A 58 0.96 5.22 8.49
C GLY A 58 0.50 5.03 7.05
N PHE A 59 1.27 4.32 6.23
CA PHE A 59 0.84 3.92 4.88
C PHE A 59 1.18 2.44 4.59
N ALA A 60 0.79 1.96 3.42
CA ALA A 60 1.10 0.60 2.96
C ALA A 60 1.82 0.64 1.62
N ILE A 61 2.70 -0.34 1.39
CA ILE A 61 3.40 -0.53 0.13
C ILE A 61 2.66 -1.58 -0.70
N VAL A 62 2.54 -1.31 -2.00
CA VAL A 62 1.99 -2.24 -2.99
C VAL A 62 3.01 -2.48 -4.09
N GLN A 63 3.07 -3.71 -4.59
CA GLN A 63 3.85 -4.03 -5.79
C GLN A 63 3.05 -3.64 -7.03
N THR A 64 3.61 -2.79 -7.88
CA THR A 64 2.93 -2.33 -9.11
C THR A 64 3.26 -3.16 -10.32
N SER A 65 4.46 -3.71 -10.33
CA SER A 65 5.02 -4.44 -11.45
C SER A 65 6.21 -5.25 -10.99
N GLY A 66 6.50 -6.31 -11.74
CA GLY A 66 7.66 -7.16 -11.53
C GLY A 66 7.29 -8.62 -11.57
N SER A 67 8.22 -9.42 -12.09
CA SER A 67 8.08 -10.87 -12.14
C SER A 67 9.47 -11.51 -12.17
N MET A 68 9.59 -12.65 -11.50
CA MET A 68 10.79 -13.50 -11.58
C MET A 68 11.01 -14.06 -12.99
N THR A 69 9.98 -14.09 -13.84
CA THR A 69 10.05 -14.62 -15.21
C THR A 69 10.67 -13.66 -16.23
N GLN A 70 10.96 -12.41 -15.85
CA GLN A 70 11.56 -11.43 -16.75
C GLN A 70 13.06 -11.72 -16.96
N GLN A 71 13.58 -11.41 -18.15
CA GLN A 71 15.02 -11.56 -18.47
C GLN A 71 15.92 -10.79 -17.48
N ARG A 72 15.43 -9.67 -16.95
CA ARG A 72 16.05 -8.91 -15.86
C ARG A 72 14.97 -8.68 -14.79
N PRO A 73 14.84 -9.57 -13.79
CA PRO A 73 13.83 -9.43 -12.76
C PRO A 73 13.96 -8.09 -12.05
N ARG A 74 12.90 -7.28 -12.11
CA ARG A 74 12.79 -6.00 -11.41
C ARG A 74 11.43 -5.92 -10.78
N PHE A 75 11.39 -5.46 -9.54
CA PHE A 75 10.15 -5.27 -8.78
C PHE A 75 10.06 -3.80 -8.42
N TYR A 76 8.86 -3.25 -8.57
CA TYR A 76 8.57 -1.85 -8.31
C TYR A 76 7.53 -1.77 -7.21
N PHE A 77 7.80 -0.91 -6.23
CA PHE A 77 6.99 -0.76 -5.05
C PHE A 77 6.59 0.71 -4.88
N GLN A 78 5.34 0.95 -4.50
CA GLN A 78 4.86 2.31 -4.27
C GLN A 78 3.91 2.35 -3.09
N CYS A 79 3.69 3.54 -2.54
CA CYS A 79 2.64 3.75 -1.55
C CYS A 79 1.26 3.45 -2.16
N ILE A 80 0.33 2.87 -1.39
CA ILE A 80 -1.06 2.64 -1.82
C ILE A 80 -1.79 3.94 -2.18
N TYR A 81 -1.37 5.06 -1.60
CA TYR A 81 -1.87 6.41 -1.86
C TYR A 81 -1.12 7.13 -3.00
N TYR A 82 -0.23 6.42 -3.70
CA TYR A 82 0.53 6.96 -4.82
C TYR A 82 -0.38 7.40 -5.97
N GLY A 83 0.03 8.49 -6.62
CA GLY A 83 -0.64 9.10 -7.76
C GLY A 83 -1.72 10.11 -7.35
N ARG A 84 -2.07 11.00 -8.29
CA ARG A 84 -3.06 12.07 -8.09
C ARG A 84 -4.51 11.66 -8.39
N LYS A 85 -4.68 10.56 -9.14
CA LYS A 85 -5.98 10.05 -9.58
C LYS A 85 -6.01 8.55 -9.46
N THR A 86 -7.18 7.98 -9.19
CA THR A 86 -7.38 6.52 -9.28
C THR A 86 -7.11 6.08 -10.72
N ARG A 87 -6.22 5.10 -10.88
CA ARG A 87 -5.83 4.58 -12.19
C ARG A 87 -6.99 3.80 -12.79
N ASN A 88 -7.49 4.23 -13.94
CA ASN A 88 -8.55 3.56 -14.69
C ASN A 88 -8.01 3.09 -16.05
N THR A 89 -7.16 2.06 -16.04
CA THR A 89 -6.54 1.56 -17.29
C THR A 89 -7.52 0.91 -18.25
N ARG A 90 -8.74 0.62 -17.80
CA ARG A 90 -9.80 0.00 -18.59
C ARG A 90 -10.76 1.04 -19.18
N ASP A 91 -10.48 2.33 -18.95
CA ASP A 91 -11.32 3.47 -19.36
C ASP A 91 -12.81 3.24 -19.04
N LEU A 92 -13.10 2.72 -17.85
CA LEU A 92 -14.46 2.48 -17.38
C LEU A 92 -15.13 3.80 -17.00
N GLU A 93 -16.46 3.79 -16.99
CA GLU A 93 -17.26 4.92 -16.51
C GLU A 93 -16.97 5.17 -15.01
N GLU A 94 -17.22 6.38 -14.50
CA GLU A 94 -16.93 6.72 -13.09
C GLU A 94 -17.91 6.03 -12.13
N HIS A 95 -19.20 6.04 -12.49
CA HIS A 95 -20.30 5.47 -11.74
C HIS A 95 -20.97 4.31 -12.47
N VAL A 96 -21.67 3.47 -11.70
CA VAL A 96 -22.57 2.44 -12.24
C VAL A 96 -23.93 3.06 -12.49
N GLU A 97 -24.32 3.19 -13.76
CA GLU A 97 -25.69 3.57 -14.12
C GLU A 97 -26.56 2.32 -14.28
N ARG A 98 -27.85 2.49 -13.96
CA ARG A 98 -28.88 1.47 -14.08
C ARG A 98 -30.08 2.02 -14.84
N ASP A 99 -30.72 1.18 -15.63
CA ASP A 99 -31.97 1.52 -16.30
C ASP A 99 -33.20 1.43 -15.36
N GLU A 100 -34.38 1.69 -15.90
CA GLU A 100 -35.66 1.62 -15.17
C GLU A 100 -35.97 0.23 -14.64
N ASN A 101 -35.39 -0.82 -15.22
CA ASN A 101 -35.53 -2.21 -14.80
C ASN A 101 -34.47 -2.63 -13.77
N GLY A 102 -33.54 -1.73 -13.43
CA GLY A 102 -32.44 -1.98 -12.48
C GLY A 102 -31.24 -2.71 -13.08
N GLU A 103 -31.18 -2.90 -14.40
CA GLU A 103 -30.07 -3.51 -15.10
C GLU A 103 -28.92 -2.52 -15.29
N ILE A 104 -27.67 -3.01 -15.14
CA ILE A 104 -26.49 -2.16 -15.28
C ILE A 104 -26.22 -1.88 -16.76
N THR A 105 -26.33 -0.62 -17.15
CA THR A 105 -26.10 -0.14 -18.52
C THR A 105 -24.62 0.17 -18.80
N THR A 106 -23.84 0.50 -17.76
CA THR A 106 -22.41 0.79 -17.87
C THR A 106 -21.53 -0.46 -17.95
N ARG A 107 -20.28 -0.29 -18.41
CA ARG A 107 -19.28 -1.38 -18.38
C ARG A 107 -18.73 -1.59 -16.98
N ARG A 108 -18.77 -0.56 -16.12
CA ARG A 108 -18.51 -0.72 -14.69
C ARG A 108 -19.60 -1.60 -14.05
N LYS A 109 -19.21 -2.73 -13.46
CA LYS A 109 -20.16 -3.67 -12.84
C LYS A 109 -20.39 -3.44 -11.34
N GLN A 110 -19.56 -2.62 -10.71
CA GLN A 110 -19.64 -2.34 -9.28
C GLN A 110 -19.21 -0.91 -8.97
N GLU A 111 -19.99 -0.26 -8.10
CA GLU A 111 -19.70 1.09 -7.62
C GLU A 111 -18.52 1.06 -6.64
N ALA A 112 -17.69 2.10 -6.65
CA ALA A 112 -16.63 2.23 -5.65
C ALA A 112 -17.24 2.74 -4.35
N THR A 113 -17.19 1.95 -3.28
CA THR A 113 -17.72 2.34 -1.96
C THR A 113 -16.73 3.15 -1.14
N ASN A 114 -15.46 3.17 -1.54
CA ASN A 114 -14.42 3.97 -0.92
C ASN A 114 -13.37 4.41 -1.97
N ILE A 115 -12.85 5.62 -1.78
CA ILE A 115 -11.74 6.15 -2.55
C ILE A 115 -10.65 6.50 -1.54
N ASN A 116 -9.48 5.87 -1.70
CA ASN A 116 -8.32 6.19 -0.87
C ASN A 116 -7.89 7.64 -1.08
N VAL A 117 -7.42 8.28 -0.01
CA VAL A 117 -6.69 9.56 -0.11
C VAL A 117 -5.52 9.38 -1.09
N ARG A 118 -5.26 10.39 -1.90
CA ARG A 118 -4.24 10.39 -2.96
C ARG A 118 -3.18 11.44 -2.65
N ASP A 119 -2.13 11.50 -3.47
CA ASP A 119 -1.03 12.47 -3.39
C ASP A 119 0.16 12.09 -2.48
N CYS A 120 0.30 10.82 -2.10
CA CYS A 120 1.57 10.37 -1.51
C CYS A 120 2.66 10.26 -2.60
N SER A 121 3.78 10.96 -2.41
CA SER A 121 4.89 11.00 -3.39
C SER A 121 5.88 9.82 -3.26
N TYR A 122 5.69 8.93 -2.28
CA TYR A 122 6.61 7.83 -2.01
C TYR A 122 6.52 6.74 -3.09
N HIS A 123 7.65 6.49 -3.77
CA HIS A 123 7.85 5.46 -4.78
C HIS A 123 9.30 4.96 -4.73
N LEU A 124 9.50 3.65 -4.96
CA LEU A 124 10.80 2.97 -4.98
C LEU A 124 10.92 2.06 -6.21
#